data_AF-A0A3A8EVA1-F1
#
_entry.id   AF-A0A3A8EVA1-F1
#
_cell.length_a   1.000
_cell.length_b   1.000
_cell.length_c   1.000
_cell.angle_alpha   90.00
_cell.angle_beta   90.00
_cell.angle_gamma   90.00
#
_symmetry.space_group_name_H-M   'P 1'
#
loop_
_entity.id
_entity.type
_entity.pdbx_description
1 polymer ?
#
loop_
_entity_poly.entity_id
_entity_poly.type
_entity_poly.pdbx_seq_one_letter_code
_entity_poly.pdbx_strand_id
1 'polypeptide(L)'
;MNTHIKSVELAKAYRLLNHGPTVLVSAQYEHEENVMTAAWACALELVPAKVSVVLDKSTKTRKLVEKSGYFILQVPTLKQLKLVQQLGSISQFNDPEKLTHCHTSLFQFEGFDLPAVEGCAAWLICELIPEPHNQQAHDLFIAKVVAAYADDRVFRDGHWYYHEAPAEWKSLHHVAGGHYYTIGDAVDANILE
;
A
#
# COMPACT_ATOMS: atom_id res chain seq x y z
N MET A 1 12.47 14.77 7.03
CA MET A 1 11.81 13.44 7.08
C MET A 1 10.91 13.39 8.30
N ASN A 2 9.69 12.89 8.15
CA ASN A 2 8.77 12.67 9.27
C ASN A 2 9.45 11.75 10.31
N THR A 3 9.67 12.25 11.53
CA THR A 3 10.42 11.55 12.58
C THR A 3 9.73 10.28 13.09
N HIS A 4 8.43 10.13 12.79
CA HIS A 4 7.62 8.98 13.17
C HIS A 4 7.78 7.78 12.24
N ILE A 5 8.38 7.95 11.05
CA ILE A 5 8.56 6.81 10.14
C ILE A 5 9.74 5.97 10.62
N LYS A 6 9.47 4.71 10.98
CA LYS A 6 10.46 3.73 11.45
C LYS A 6 10.53 2.54 10.50
N SER A 7 11.71 1.95 10.37
CA SER A 7 11.89 0.69 9.66
C SER A 7 11.17 -0.44 10.36
N VAL A 8 10.52 -1.31 9.60
CA VAL A 8 9.89 -2.54 10.07
C VAL A 8 10.74 -3.73 9.65
N GLU A 9 11.03 -4.62 10.59
CA GLU A 9 11.73 -5.88 10.33
C GLU A 9 10.99 -6.68 9.25
N LEU A 10 11.69 -7.15 8.21
CA LEU A 10 11.06 -7.87 7.09
C LEU A 10 10.29 -9.12 7.53
N ALA A 11 10.76 -9.83 8.57
CA ALA A 11 10.04 -10.98 9.14
C ALA A 11 8.67 -10.61 9.76
N LYS A 12 8.42 -9.33 10.00
CA LYS A 12 7.15 -8.79 10.56
C LYS A 12 6.38 -7.95 9.55
N ALA A 13 6.90 -7.72 8.34
CA ALA A 13 6.27 -6.84 7.34
C ALA A 13 4.86 -7.32 6.93
N TYR A 14 4.61 -8.63 6.92
CA TYR A 14 3.28 -9.20 6.61
C TYR A 14 2.18 -8.65 7.54
N ARG A 15 2.51 -8.30 8.80
CA ARG A 15 1.57 -7.76 9.78
C ARG A 15 0.98 -6.41 9.34
N LEU A 16 1.68 -5.68 8.49
CA LEU A 16 1.19 -4.41 7.93
C LEU A 16 -0.05 -4.61 7.04
N LEU A 17 -0.21 -5.80 6.44
CA LEU A 17 -1.33 -6.13 5.54
C LEU A 17 -2.27 -7.20 6.11
N ASN A 18 -1.91 -7.86 7.22
CA ASN A 18 -2.63 -9.03 7.72
C ASN A 18 -4.10 -8.77 8.12
N HIS A 19 -4.46 -7.51 8.42
CA HIS A 19 -5.83 -7.08 8.71
C HIS A 19 -6.64 -6.74 7.45
N GLY A 20 -6.07 -6.94 6.25
CA GLY A 20 -6.72 -6.74 4.95
C GLY A 20 -7.11 -5.29 4.63
N PRO A 21 -6.22 -4.29 4.81
CA PRO A 21 -6.53 -2.92 4.42
C PRO A 21 -6.59 -2.77 2.89
N THR A 22 -7.44 -1.87 2.41
CA THR A 22 -7.28 -1.27 1.08
C THR A 22 -5.95 -0.52 1.06
N VAL A 23 -5.15 -0.69 0.01
CA VAL A 23 -3.84 -0.05 -0.13
C VAL A 23 -3.83 0.97 -1.28
N LEU A 24 -2.86 1.87 -1.23
CA LEU A 24 -2.41 2.59 -2.41
C LEU A 24 -1.22 1.84 -3.02
N VAL A 25 -1.16 1.79 -4.34
CA VAL A 25 -0.07 1.21 -5.13
C VAL A 25 0.58 2.33 -5.92
N SER A 26 1.85 2.60 -5.66
CA SER A 26 2.61 3.60 -6.40
C SER A 26 3.81 3.00 -7.11
N ALA A 27 4.11 3.53 -8.28
CA ALA A 27 5.21 3.06 -9.12
C ALA A 27 5.73 4.20 -9.99
N GLN A 28 6.96 4.06 -10.44
CA GLN A 28 7.62 5.00 -11.33
C GLN A 28 8.43 4.24 -12.38
N TYR A 29 8.48 4.79 -13.59
CA TYR A 29 9.40 4.38 -14.64
C TYR A 29 9.78 5.59 -15.49
N GLU A 30 11.07 5.82 -15.69
CA GLU A 30 11.61 7.05 -16.30
C GLU A 30 11.08 8.30 -15.57
N HIS A 31 10.43 9.22 -16.27
CA HIS A 31 9.89 10.46 -15.71
C HIS A 31 8.40 10.37 -15.38
N GLU A 32 7.82 9.16 -15.42
CA GLU A 32 6.41 8.94 -15.16
C GLU A 32 6.20 8.25 -13.81
N GLU A 33 5.46 8.91 -12.92
CA GLU A 33 5.02 8.36 -11.64
C GLU A 33 3.49 8.30 -11.58
N ASN A 34 2.96 7.30 -10.86
CA ASN A 34 1.53 7.16 -10.64
C ASN A 34 1.23 6.51 -9.30
N VAL A 35 0.03 6.75 -8.79
CA VAL A 35 -0.54 6.08 -7.62
C VAL A 35 -1.95 5.64 -7.97
N MET A 36 -2.35 4.41 -7.62
CA MET A 36 -3.74 3.94 -7.70
C MET A 36 -4.18 3.31 -6.38
N THR A 37 -5.48 3.09 -6.22
CA THR A 37 -6.03 2.35 -5.08
C THR A 37 -6.24 0.89 -5.46
N ALA A 38 -5.89 -0.04 -4.56
CA ALA A 38 -6.15 -1.47 -4.71
C ALA A 38 -6.72 -2.05 -3.41
N ALA A 39 -7.93 -2.62 -3.49
CA ALA A 39 -8.49 -3.39 -2.37
C ALA A 39 -7.96 -4.84 -2.36
N TRP A 40 -7.59 -5.37 -3.53
CA TRP A 40 -7.09 -6.73 -3.70
C TRP A 40 -5.57 -6.77 -3.57
N ALA A 41 -5.10 -6.61 -2.33
CA ALA A 41 -3.71 -6.79 -1.95
C ALA A 41 -3.64 -7.66 -0.69
N CYS A 42 -2.67 -8.57 -0.62
CA CYS A 42 -2.55 -9.52 0.48
C CYS A 42 -1.09 -9.83 0.78
N ALA A 43 -0.79 -10.13 2.05
CA ALA A 43 0.44 -10.84 2.38
C ALA A 43 0.40 -12.26 1.82
N LEU A 44 1.50 -12.73 1.25
CA LEU A 44 1.58 -14.04 0.59
C LEU A 44 2.49 -15.02 1.32
N GLU A 45 3.63 -14.54 1.82
CA GLU A 45 4.63 -15.38 2.49
C GLU A 45 5.36 -14.60 3.58
N LEU A 46 5.74 -15.27 4.67
CA LEU A 46 6.38 -14.65 5.83
C LEU A 46 7.89 -14.44 5.61
N VAL A 47 8.62 -15.50 5.20
CA VAL A 47 10.08 -15.49 5.04
C VAL A 47 10.51 -16.30 3.81
N PRO A 48 11.06 -15.67 2.75
CA PRO A 48 11.17 -14.23 2.56
C PRO A 48 9.78 -13.58 2.43
N ALA A 49 9.65 -12.34 2.92
CA ALA A 49 8.39 -11.61 2.88
C ALA A 49 7.93 -11.40 1.43
N LYS A 50 6.73 -11.91 1.10
CA LYS A 50 6.11 -11.72 -0.21
C LYS A 50 4.68 -11.19 -0.07
N VAL A 51 4.24 -10.45 -1.07
CA VAL A 51 2.89 -9.91 -1.19
C VAL A 51 2.31 -10.27 -2.55
N SER A 52 0.98 -10.24 -2.65
CA SER A 52 0.26 -10.25 -3.91
C SER A 52 -0.61 -9.01 -4.05
N VAL A 53 -0.79 -8.56 -5.29
CA VAL A 53 -1.71 -7.47 -5.64
C VAL A 53 -2.28 -7.71 -7.03
N VAL A 54 -3.56 -7.41 -7.23
CA VAL A 54 -4.20 -7.48 -8.55
C VAL A 54 -4.15 -6.11 -9.22
N LEU A 55 -3.57 -6.05 -10.42
CA LEU A 55 -3.44 -4.82 -11.22
C LEU A 55 -4.07 -5.03 -12.60
N ASP A 56 -5.28 -4.48 -12.77
CA ASP A 56 -6.05 -4.61 -14.00
C ASP A 56 -5.29 -4.06 -15.23
N LYS A 57 -5.49 -4.71 -16.39
CA LYS A 57 -4.83 -4.37 -17.67
C LYS A 57 -5.05 -2.93 -18.12
N SER A 58 -6.14 -2.29 -17.70
CA SER A 58 -6.47 -0.90 -18.03
C SER A 58 -5.73 0.14 -17.18
N THR A 59 -4.97 -0.29 -16.16
CA THR A 59 -4.34 0.64 -15.21
C THR A 59 -2.98 1.13 -15.68
N LYS A 60 -2.74 2.44 -15.56
CA LYS A 60 -1.43 3.03 -15.83
C LYS A 60 -0.36 2.50 -14.88
N THR A 61 -0.72 2.26 -13.62
CA THR A 61 0.20 1.73 -12.60
C THR A 61 0.75 0.36 -13.01
N ARG A 62 -0.08 -0.55 -13.54
CA ARG A 62 0.41 -1.84 -14.09
C ARG A 62 1.55 -1.64 -15.09
N LYS A 63 1.37 -0.74 -16.07
CA LYS A 63 2.40 -0.46 -17.08
C LYS A 63 3.71 0.03 -16.46
N LEU A 64 3.65 0.84 -15.41
CA LEU A 64 4.84 1.29 -14.69
C LEU A 64 5.51 0.12 -13.96
N VAL A 65 4.73 -0.70 -13.25
CA VAL A 65 5.22 -1.88 -12.52
C VAL A 65 5.89 -2.90 -13.46
N GLU A 66 5.26 -3.23 -14.58
CA GLU A 66 5.81 -4.18 -15.56
C GLU A 66 7.12 -3.67 -16.20
N LYS A 67 7.29 -2.34 -16.32
CA LYS A 67 8.49 -1.73 -16.90
C LYS A 67 9.62 -1.54 -15.89
N SER A 68 9.30 -1.10 -14.68
CA SER A 68 10.30 -0.82 -13.64
C SER A 68 10.70 -2.06 -12.86
N GLY A 69 9.80 -3.02 -12.70
CA GLY A 69 9.96 -4.14 -11.78
C GLY A 69 9.80 -3.75 -10.31
N TYR A 70 9.32 -2.54 -10.00
CA TYR A 70 9.21 -2.03 -8.63
C TYR A 70 7.92 -1.26 -8.37
N PHE A 71 7.42 -1.35 -7.13
CA PHE A 71 6.29 -0.58 -6.62
C PHE A 71 6.31 -0.47 -5.10
N ILE A 72 5.46 0.39 -4.56
CA ILE A 72 5.20 0.48 -3.12
C ILE A 72 3.74 0.12 -2.87
N LEU A 73 3.49 -0.78 -1.91
CA LEU A 73 2.19 -0.92 -1.28
C LEU A 73 2.18 -0.08 -0.01
N GLN A 74 1.17 0.76 0.18
CA GLN A 74 1.10 1.63 1.36
C GLN A 74 -0.31 1.65 1.93
N VAL A 75 -0.40 1.64 3.26
CA VAL A 75 -1.66 1.56 4.01
C VAL A 75 -2.17 2.98 4.25
N PRO A 76 -3.18 3.46 3.52
CA PRO A 76 -3.76 4.78 3.75
C PRO A 76 -4.57 4.81 5.05
N THR A 77 -4.81 6.01 5.52
CA THR A 77 -5.52 6.31 6.76
C THR A 77 -6.87 6.96 6.48
N LEU A 78 -7.77 7.02 7.47
CA LEU A 78 -9.08 7.66 7.33
C LEU A 78 -8.99 9.13 6.88
N LYS A 79 -7.98 9.89 7.32
CA LYS A 79 -7.73 11.27 6.82
C LYS A 79 -7.48 11.33 5.30
N GLN A 80 -7.09 10.22 4.68
CA GLN A 80 -6.85 10.10 3.24
C GLN A 80 -8.05 9.52 2.46
N LEU A 81 -9.22 9.35 3.07
CA LEU A 81 -10.39 8.72 2.42
C LEU A 81 -10.72 9.34 1.04
N LYS A 82 -10.74 10.67 0.94
CA LYS A 82 -11.00 11.36 -0.33
C LYS A 82 -9.92 11.07 -1.37
N LEU A 83 -8.65 11.11 -0.96
CA LEU A 83 -7.50 10.80 -1.81
C LEU A 83 -7.59 9.36 -2.35
N VAL A 84 -7.86 8.39 -1.46
CA VAL A 84 -8.05 6.96 -1.81
C VAL A 84 -9.17 6.78 -2.83
N GLN A 85 -10.30 7.46 -2.65
CA GLN A 85 -11.40 7.40 -3.62
C GLN A 85 -11.00 7.98 -4.98
N GLN A 86 -10.36 9.15 -5.00
CA GLN A 86 -9.95 9.81 -6.23
C GLN A 86 -8.92 9.00 -7.01
N LEU A 87 -7.88 8.50 -6.34
CA LEU A 87 -6.80 7.72 -6.97
C LEU A 87 -7.27 6.37 -7.53
N GLY A 88 -8.35 5.80 -6.97
CA GLY A 88 -9.01 4.61 -7.50
C GLY A 88 -10.04 4.88 -8.61
N SER A 89 -10.52 6.11 -8.74
CA SER A 89 -11.57 6.48 -9.71
C SER A 89 -11.02 7.14 -10.97
N ILE A 90 -9.85 7.78 -10.88
CA ILE A 90 -9.23 8.53 -11.98
C ILE A 90 -8.04 7.74 -12.53
N SER A 91 -8.05 7.47 -13.84
CA SER A 91 -6.92 6.86 -14.53
C SER A 91 -6.01 7.93 -15.10
N GLN A 92 -4.70 7.79 -14.90
CA GLN A 92 -3.72 8.73 -15.46
C GLN A 92 -3.60 8.63 -16.99
N PHE A 93 -4.15 7.58 -17.61
CA PHE A 93 -4.32 7.55 -19.07
C PHE A 93 -5.30 8.63 -19.57
N ASN A 94 -6.30 8.98 -18.76
CA ASN A 94 -7.32 9.97 -19.11
C ASN A 94 -7.00 11.36 -18.55
N ASP A 95 -6.24 11.41 -17.45
CA ASP A 95 -5.82 12.63 -16.78
C ASP A 95 -4.31 12.55 -16.43
N PRO A 96 -3.42 13.02 -17.32
CA PRO A 96 -1.98 12.99 -17.05
C PRO A 96 -1.57 13.75 -15.78
N GLU A 97 -2.33 14.77 -15.39
CA GLU A 97 -2.09 15.60 -14.19
C GLU A 97 -2.81 15.07 -12.95
N LYS A 98 -3.29 13.81 -12.99
CA LYS A 98 -4.05 13.17 -11.91
C LYS A 98 -3.47 13.42 -10.52
N LEU A 99 -2.16 13.24 -10.32
CA LEU A 99 -1.54 13.36 -9.01
C LEU A 99 -1.66 14.79 -8.46
N THR A 100 -1.48 15.78 -9.32
CA THR A 100 -1.68 17.20 -9.00
C THR A 100 -3.15 17.48 -8.67
N HIS A 101 -4.09 17.02 -9.49
CA HIS A 101 -5.53 17.21 -9.26
C HIS A 101 -6.04 16.50 -8.00
N CYS A 102 -5.43 15.39 -7.62
CA CYS A 102 -5.73 14.68 -6.38
C CYS A 102 -4.99 15.25 -5.16
N HIS A 103 -4.14 16.27 -5.34
CA HIS A 103 -3.27 16.83 -4.30
C HIS A 103 -2.41 15.76 -3.60
N THR A 104 -1.90 14.80 -4.38
CA THR A 104 -1.09 13.70 -3.85
C THR A 104 0.30 14.21 -3.48
N SER A 105 0.60 14.25 -2.17
CA SER A 105 1.93 14.59 -1.67
C SER A 105 2.82 13.35 -1.68
N LEU A 106 3.95 13.43 -2.39
CA LEU A 106 4.89 12.33 -2.60
C LEU A 106 6.25 12.64 -1.98
N PHE A 107 6.92 11.59 -1.50
CA PHE A 107 8.30 11.62 -1.04
C PHE A 107 9.02 10.33 -1.49
N GLN A 108 10.33 10.25 -1.27
CA GLN A 108 11.12 9.06 -1.59
C GLN A 108 11.84 8.54 -0.34
N PHE A 109 11.97 7.22 -0.25
CA PHE A 109 12.82 6.58 0.76
C PHE A 109 14.27 6.54 0.27
N GLU A 110 15.22 6.73 1.19
CA GLU A 110 16.64 6.62 0.86
C GLU A 110 16.95 5.25 0.25
N GLY A 111 17.67 5.25 -0.88
CA GLY A 111 18.00 4.03 -1.62
C GLY A 111 16.93 3.55 -2.62
N PHE A 112 15.78 4.22 -2.72
CA PHE A 112 14.70 3.83 -3.63
C PHE A 112 14.15 5.01 -4.43
N ASP A 113 14.27 4.97 -5.75
CA ASP A 113 13.67 5.92 -6.69
C ASP A 113 12.20 5.55 -6.96
N LEU A 114 11.38 5.57 -5.90
CA LEU A 114 9.98 5.21 -5.94
C LEU A 114 9.13 6.23 -5.17
N PRO A 115 7.97 6.65 -5.73
CA PRO A 115 7.11 7.66 -5.11
C PRO A 115 6.31 7.04 -3.95
N ALA A 116 6.63 7.39 -2.72
CA ALA A 116 5.86 7.04 -1.53
C ALA A 116 4.84 8.15 -1.21
N VAL A 117 3.62 7.79 -0.84
CA VAL A 117 2.57 8.77 -0.49
C VAL A 117 2.71 9.18 0.96
N GLU A 118 2.79 10.49 1.20
CA GLU A 118 2.83 11.05 2.55
C GLU A 118 1.51 10.81 3.30
N GLY A 119 1.63 10.62 4.62
CA GLY A 119 0.47 10.49 5.51
C GLY A 119 -0.15 9.10 5.59
N CYS A 120 0.35 8.12 4.82
CA CYS A 120 0.04 6.71 5.03
C CYS A 120 0.58 6.21 6.39
N ALA A 121 0.00 5.13 6.90
CA ALA A 121 0.41 4.49 8.15
C ALA A 121 1.59 3.53 7.96
N ALA A 122 1.75 2.97 6.76
CA ALA A 122 2.79 2.00 6.44
C ALA A 122 3.13 1.99 4.95
N TRP A 123 4.35 1.53 4.63
CA TRP A 123 4.89 1.40 3.27
C TRP A 123 5.69 0.10 3.16
N LEU A 124 5.45 -0.68 2.11
CA LEU A 124 6.18 -1.88 1.74
C LEU A 124 6.77 -1.64 0.35
N ILE A 125 8.10 -1.60 0.26
CA ILE A 125 8.81 -1.46 -1.01
C ILE A 125 8.97 -2.85 -1.60
N CYS A 126 8.48 -3.01 -2.82
CA CYS A 126 8.25 -4.29 -3.46
C CYS A 126 9.05 -4.40 -4.77
N GLU A 127 9.83 -5.48 -4.88
CA GLU A 127 10.47 -5.93 -6.12
C GLU A 127 9.60 -7.00 -6.77
N LEU A 128 9.14 -6.74 -7.99
CA LEU A 128 8.29 -7.64 -8.76
C LEU A 128 9.00 -8.97 -8.99
N ILE A 129 8.31 -10.07 -8.73
CA ILE A 129 8.71 -11.41 -9.16
C ILE A 129 7.97 -11.67 -10.48
N PRO A 130 8.66 -11.70 -11.63
CA PRO A 130 7.99 -11.86 -12.92
C PRO A 130 7.31 -13.22 -13.02
N GLU A 131 5.97 -13.21 -13.05
CA GLU A 131 5.14 -14.40 -13.22
C GLU A 131 4.18 -14.17 -14.40
N PRO A 132 4.66 -14.26 -15.66
CA PRO A 132 3.90 -13.82 -16.83
C PRO A 132 2.54 -14.52 -16.98
N HIS A 133 2.44 -15.80 -16.61
CA HIS A 133 1.17 -16.51 -16.66
C HIS A 133 0.14 -15.89 -15.70
N ASN A 134 0.51 -15.68 -14.43
CA ASN A 134 -0.36 -15.06 -13.42
C ASN A 134 -0.77 -13.64 -13.82
N GLN A 135 0.19 -12.86 -14.30
CA GLN A 135 -0.02 -11.47 -14.73
C GLN A 135 -0.96 -11.37 -15.95
N GLN A 136 -0.94 -12.34 -16.86
CA GLN A 136 -1.78 -12.30 -18.08
C GLN A 136 -3.15 -12.95 -17.86
N ALA A 137 -3.19 -14.09 -17.16
CA ALA A 137 -4.42 -14.86 -16.95
C ALA A 137 -5.30 -14.29 -15.82
N HIS A 138 -4.68 -13.69 -14.79
CA HIS A 138 -5.36 -13.33 -13.55
C HIS A 138 -5.11 -11.90 -13.09
N ASP A 139 -4.29 -11.14 -13.84
CA ASP A 139 -3.84 -9.80 -13.44
C ASP A 139 -3.18 -9.79 -12.04
N LEU A 140 -2.66 -10.95 -11.63
CA LEU A 140 -2.12 -11.20 -10.31
C LEU A 140 -0.60 -11.01 -10.34
N PHE A 141 -0.12 -10.07 -9.53
CA PHE A 141 1.28 -9.74 -9.38
C PHE A 141 1.77 -10.26 -8.03
N ILE A 142 2.97 -10.84 -8.02
CA ILE A 142 3.65 -11.33 -6.83
C ILE A 142 4.94 -10.53 -6.69
N ALA A 143 5.27 -10.10 -5.48
CA ALA A 143 6.47 -9.34 -5.24
C ALA A 143 7.15 -9.71 -3.92
N LYS A 144 8.47 -9.58 -3.91
CA LYS A 144 9.30 -9.66 -2.71
C LYS A 144 9.30 -8.30 -2.02
N VAL A 145 9.08 -8.26 -0.71
CA VAL A 145 9.25 -7.04 0.09
C VAL A 145 10.74 -6.87 0.39
N VAL A 146 11.34 -5.79 -0.11
CA VAL A 146 12.78 -5.49 0.06
C VAL A 146 13.05 -4.49 1.18
N ALA A 147 12.06 -3.66 1.51
CA ALA A 147 12.09 -2.79 2.69
C ALA A 147 10.64 -2.54 3.17
N ALA A 148 10.48 -2.27 4.47
CA ALA A 148 9.19 -1.93 5.05
C ALA A 148 9.36 -0.83 6.09
N TYR A 149 8.36 0.06 6.16
CA TYR A 149 8.32 1.19 7.06
C TYR A 149 6.91 1.38 7.61
N ALA A 150 6.80 1.96 8.80
CA ALA A 150 5.52 2.35 9.35
C ALA A 150 5.64 3.58 10.27
N ASP A 151 4.51 4.24 10.48
CA ASP A 151 4.40 5.37 11.40
C ASP A 151 4.23 4.86 12.84
N ASP A 152 5.18 5.18 13.71
CA ASP A 152 5.28 4.65 15.08
C ASP A 152 4.14 5.05 16.01
N ARG A 153 3.33 6.04 15.62
CA ARG A 153 2.08 6.39 16.31
C ARG A 153 1.07 5.25 16.26
N VAL A 154 1.09 4.44 15.19
CA VAL A 154 0.08 3.41 14.92
C VAL A 154 0.68 2.02 14.71
N PHE A 155 1.97 1.90 14.41
CA PHE A 155 2.65 0.62 14.30
C PHE A 155 4.06 0.66 14.89
N ARG A 156 4.29 -0.11 15.95
CA ARG A 156 5.59 -0.19 16.64
C ARG A 156 5.80 -1.58 17.22
N ASP A 157 7.05 -1.97 17.41
CA ASP A 157 7.43 -3.28 17.95
C ASP A 157 6.77 -4.48 17.22
N GLY A 158 6.40 -4.27 15.95
CA GLY A 158 5.72 -5.27 15.12
C GLY A 158 4.21 -5.42 15.33
N HIS A 159 3.54 -4.46 15.97
CA HIS A 159 2.11 -4.53 16.27
C HIS A 159 1.39 -3.21 15.95
N TRP A 160 0.10 -3.32 15.59
CA TRP A 160 -0.77 -2.17 15.39
C TRP A 160 -1.33 -1.66 16.73
N TYR A 161 -1.31 -0.34 16.91
CA TYR A 161 -1.81 0.38 18.09
C TYR A 161 -2.88 1.41 17.70
N TYR A 162 -3.78 1.04 16.77
CA TYR A 162 -4.87 1.93 16.35
C TYR A 162 -5.76 2.41 17.50
N HIS A 163 -5.86 1.64 18.59
CA HIS A 163 -6.63 1.98 19.78
C HIS A 163 -6.00 3.11 20.63
N GLU A 164 -4.71 3.41 20.42
CA GLU A 164 -4.01 4.50 21.10
C GLU A 164 -3.85 5.76 20.22
N ALA A 165 -4.22 5.67 18.94
CA ALA A 165 -4.11 6.76 17.98
C ALA A 165 -5.47 7.43 17.74
N PRO A 166 -5.49 8.71 17.33
CA PRO A 166 -6.71 9.36 16.87
C PRO A 166 -7.38 8.57 15.72
N ALA A 167 -8.71 8.54 15.69
CA ALA A 167 -9.49 7.73 14.75
C ALA A 167 -9.16 7.99 13.26
N GLU A 168 -8.66 9.20 12.93
CA GLU A 168 -8.20 9.56 11.58
C GLU A 168 -7.04 8.69 11.05
N TRP A 169 -6.34 7.95 11.93
CA TRP A 169 -5.25 7.04 11.59
C TRP A 169 -5.70 5.63 11.23
N LYS A 170 -6.97 5.28 11.50
CA LYS A 170 -7.49 3.96 11.18
C LYS A 170 -7.35 3.66 9.69
N SER A 171 -6.94 2.44 9.34
CA SER A 171 -6.92 1.96 7.96
C SER A 171 -8.31 1.89 7.35
N LEU A 172 -8.36 1.91 6.02
CA LEU A 172 -9.59 1.84 5.23
C LEU A 172 -9.77 0.44 4.64
N HIS A 173 -11.01 -0.04 4.60
CA HIS A 173 -11.40 -1.35 4.07
C HIS A 173 -12.57 -1.16 3.11
N HIS A 174 -12.30 -1.27 1.81
CA HIS A 174 -13.28 -1.01 0.75
C HIS A 174 -14.33 -2.12 0.68
N VAL A 175 -15.58 -1.73 0.43
CA VAL A 175 -16.69 -2.66 0.18
C VAL A 175 -17.14 -2.58 -1.27
N ALA A 176 -17.65 -1.42 -1.69
CA ALA A 176 -18.12 -1.16 -3.05
C ALA A 176 -18.39 0.34 -3.25
N GLY A 177 -18.29 0.81 -4.50
CA GLY A 177 -18.50 2.22 -4.83
C GLY A 177 -17.60 3.14 -3.98
N GLY A 178 -18.19 4.14 -3.33
CA GLY A 178 -17.49 5.02 -2.38
C GLY A 178 -17.60 4.59 -0.91
N HIS A 179 -17.99 3.34 -0.62
CA HIS A 179 -18.23 2.86 0.74
C HIS A 179 -17.04 2.07 1.30
N TYR A 180 -16.62 2.43 2.51
CA TYR A 180 -15.50 1.86 3.23
C TYR A 180 -15.86 1.69 4.70
N TYR A 181 -15.31 0.66 5.34
CA TYR A 181 -15.18 0.60 6.79
C TYR A 181 -13.78 1.04 7.22
N THR A 182 -13.65 1.39 8.50
CA THR A 182 -12.34 1.56 9.14
C THR A 182 -12.03 0.33 9.98
N ILE A 183 -10.76 0.10 10.32
CA ILE A 183 -10.40 -0.96 11.26
C ILE A 183 -11.15 -0.79 12.59
N GLY A 184 -11.69 -1.91 13.08
CA GLY A 184 -12.53 -1.96 14.27
C GLY A 184 -11.75 -1.90 15.57
N ASP A 185 -12.42 -2.28 16.65
CA ASP A 185 -11.84 -2.34 17.99
C ASP A 185 -10.95 -3.58 18.15
N ALA A 186 -9.91 -3.47 18.97
CA ALA A 186 -9.04 -4.60 19.29
C ALA A 186 -9.80 -5.61 20.16
N VAL A 187 -9.63 -6.90 19.83
CA VAL A 187 -10.21 -8.01 20.59
C VAL A 187 -9.15 -9.10 20.66
N ASP A 188 -8.84 -9.56 21.87
CA ASP A 188 -7.86 -10.60 22.12
C ASP A 188 -8.55 -11.96 22.38
N ALA A 189 -8.06 -12.99 21.72
CA ALA A 189 -8.45 -14.36 22.03
C ALA A 189 -7.53 -14.91 23.13
N ASN A 190 -8.10 -15.19 24.31
CA ASN A 190 -7.37 -15.92 25.35
C ASN A 190 -7.31 -17.40 24.96
N ILE A 191 -6.11 -17.92 24.70
CA ILE A 191 -5.90 -19.36 24.60
C ILE A 191 -5.78 -19.85 26.05
N LEU A 192 -6.62 -20.82 26.45
CA LEU A 192 -6.50 -21.48 27.75
C LEU A 192 -5.09 -22.07 27.89
N GLU A 193 -4.43 -21.82 29.03
CA GLU A 193 -3.12 -22.39 29.39
C GLU A 193 -3.14 -23.93 29.42
#